data_AF-M5E248-F1
#
_entry.id   AF-M5E248-F1
#
_cell.length_a   1.000
_cell.length_b   1.000
_cell.length_c   1.000
_cell.angle_alpha   90.00
_cell.angle_beta   90.00
_cell.angle_gamma   90.00
#
_symmetry.space_group_name_H-M   'P 1'
#
loop_
_entity.id
_entity.type
_entity.pdbx_description
1 polymer ?
#
loop_
_entity_poly.entity_id
_entity_poly.type
_entity_poly.pdbx_seq_one_letter_code
_entity_poly.pdbx_strand_id
1 'polypeptide(L)'
;MKKFLLKILPYVASITVGAILFFISGNLVGDLKVLFLSLSASFWSIPLIYLFYNLTKKISHKKLNKEVFDYAKVKIDTEMLSILNKLLKIVYPYKYHDFSFSGINNFLSLDQKQIENMLSEYNYIGFQIFKRWDFSENKFNDILENPYILNKLEDNQIIAIIQIIKSLRSLELLHKEESIYENNLEEVSNHKIISGKELNENNTEHPERLVLLKNIQDNNFLVQDFGDFKNKNKDNLLKLFSVKDKHLETYSKAIFHVVTKINKWVEVSGNEFIIDSKMFKINSEKPKKKSHIV
;
A
#
# COMPACT_ATOMS: atom_id res chain seq x y z
N MET A 1 21.57 -27.77 -1.99
CA MET A 1 22.64 -28.30 -2.88
C MET A 1 22.16 -29.32 -3.92
N LYS A 2 21.45 -30.41 -3.58
CA LYS A 2 21.09 -31.48 -4.53
C LYS A 2 20.34 -31.03 -5.80
N LYS A 3 19.37 -30.11 -5.70
CA LYS A 3 18.59 -29.62 -6.86
C LYS A 3 19.40 -28.76 -7.86
N PHE A 4 20.49 -28.12 -7.43
CA PHE A 4 21.33 -27.29 -8.30
C PHE A 4 22.32 -28.15 -9.10
N LEU A 5 22.92 -29.15 -8.43
CA LEU A 5 23.81 -30.13 -9.07
C LEU A 5 23.08 -30.93 -10.16
N LEU A 6 21.86 -31.40 -9.90
CA LEU A 6 21.04 -32.11 -10.88
C LEU A 6 20.71 -31.26 -12.13
N LYS A 7 20.63 -29.94 -11.99
CA LYS A 7 20.34 -29.04 -13.13
C LYS A 7 21.58 -28.74 -13.98
N ILE A 8 22.77 -28.81 -13.40
CA ILE A 8 24.04 -28.51 -14.10
C ILE A 8 24.66 -29.77 -14.73
N LEU A 9 24.33 -30.94 -14.19
CA LEU A 9 24.81 -32.24 -14.66
C LEU A 9 24.77 -32.45 -16.20
N PRO A 10 23.68 -32.16 -16.93
CA PRO A 10 23.65 -32.38 -18.39
C PRO A 10 24.63 -31.48 -19.15
N TYR A 11 24.88 -30.25 -18.67
CA TYR A 11 25.85 -29.33 -19.29
C TYR A 11 27.27 -29.83 -19.08
N VAL A 12 27.58 -30.26 -17.85
CA VAL A 12 28.89 -30.81 -17.51
C VAL A 12 29.17 -32.08 -18.30
N ALA A 13 28.19 -33.00 -18.40
CA ALA A 13 28.33 -34.21 -19.20
C ALA A 13 28.63 -33.90 -20.68
N SER A 14 27.93 -32.92 -21.26
CA SER A 14 28.12 -32.52 -22.65
C SER A 14 29.49 -31.87 -22.90
N ILE A 15 29.95 -30.99 -22.01
CA ILE A 15 31.29 -30.38 -22.07
C ILE A 15 32.38 -31.45 -21.91
N THR A 16 32.20 -32.42 -21.01
CA THR A 16 33.14 -33.53 -20.83
C THR A 16 33.28 -34.38 -22.09
N VAL A 17 32.17 -34.70 -22.77
CA VAL A 17 32.20 -35.39 -24.07
C VAL A 17 32.94 -34.56 -25.12
N GLY A 18 32.68 -33.24 -25.17
CA GLY A 18 33.41 -32.32 -26.04
C GLY A 18 34.92 -32.31 -25.79
N ALA A 19 35.34 -32.31 -24.53
CA ALA A 19 36.76 -32.39 -24.15
C ALA A 19 37.39 -33.72 -24.57
N ILE A 20 36.71 -34.86 -24.38
CA ILE A 20 37.18 -36.17 -24.81
C ILE A 20 37.37 -36.20 -26.33
N LEU A 21 36.39 -35.70 -27.09
CA LEU A 21 36.48 -35.63 -28.56
C LEU A 21 37.64 -34.76 -29.04
N PHE A 22 37.93 -33.67 -28.34
CA PHE A 22 39.09 -32.81 -28.62
C PHE A 22 40.40 -33.58 -28.45
N PHE A 23 40.58 -34.29 -27.33
CA PHE A 23 41.78 -35.10 -27.08
C PHE A 23 41.96 -36.23 -28.10
N ILE A 24 40.87 -36.92 -28.48
CA ILE A 24 40.90 -37.96 -29.52
C ILE A 24 41.32 -37.38 -30.87
N SER A 25 40.85 -36.18 -31.22
CA SER A 25 41.20 -35.52 -32.49
C SER A 25 42.70 -35.24 -32.65
N GLY A 26 43.45 -35.11 -31.55
CA GLY A 26 44.90 -34.89 -31.56
C GLY A 26 45.68 -36.04 -32.19
N ASN A 27 45.13 -37.25 -32.16
CA ASN A 27 45.75 -38.47 -32.69
C ASN A 27 45.23 -38.87 -34.08
N LEU A 28 44.32 -38.09 -34.68
CA LEU A 28 43.71 -38.37 -35.98
C LEU A 28 44.30 -37.48 -37.08
N VAL A 29 44.20 -37.92 -38.34
CA VAL A 29 44.71 -37.22 -39.54
C VAL A 29 43.59 -37.08 -40.57
N GLY A 30 43.64 -36.03 -41.39
CA GLY A 30 42.70 -35.79 -42.49
C GLY A 30 41.28 -35.44 -42.02
N ASP A 31 40.29 -35.88 -42.77
CA ASP A 31 38.87 -35.52 -42.58
C ASP A 31 38.30 -35.94 -41.22
N LEU A 32 38.79 -37.05 -40.66
CA LEU A 32 38.39 -37.53 -39.34
C LEU A 32 38.78 -36.54 -38.23
N LYS A 33 39.94 -35.88 -38.35
CA LYS A 33 40.35 -34.84 -37.40
C LYS A 33 39.38 -33.65 -37.43
N VAL A 34 39.00 -33.21 -38.62
CA VAL A 34 38.07 -32.08 -38.83
C VAL A 34 36.68 -32.40 -38.27
N LEU A 35 36.19 -33.63 -38.47
CA LEU A 35 34.93 -34.10 -37.92
C LEU A 35 34.92 -34.10 -36.37
N PHE A 36 35.97 -34.64 -35.74
CA PHE A 36 36.04 -34.68 -34.28
C PHE A 36 36.21 -33.29 -33.65
N LEU A 37 36.93 -32.38 -34.32
CA LEU A 37 37.04 -30.98 -33.89
C LEU A 37 35.70 -30.24 -34.00
N SER A 38 34.94 -30.43 -35.07
CA SER A 38 33.63 -29.78 -35.25
C SER A 38 32.57 -30.34 -34.29
N LEU A 39 32.60 -31.64 -34.03
CA LEU A 39 31.79 -32.27 -32.98
C LEU A 39 32.16 -31.72 -31.60
N SER A 40 33.45 -31.71 -31.25
CA SER A 40 33.93 -31.13 -30.00
C SER A 40 33.44 -29.68 -29.83
N ALA A 41 33.63 -28.83 -30.84
CA ALA A 41 33.16 -27.45 -30.82
C ALA A 41 31.64 -27.34 -30.62
N SER A 42 30.85 -28.27 -31.18
CA SER A 42 29.39 -28.33 -31.00
C SER A 42 29.02 -28.72 -29.56
N PHE A 43 29.72 -29.70 -28.98
CA PHE A 43 29.57 -30.12 -27.58
C PHE A 43 30.01 -29.05 -26.56
N TRP A 44 30.85 -28.10 -26.97
CA TRP A 44 31.16 -26.91 -26.17
C TRP A 44 30.13 -25.78 -26.38
N SER A 45 29.84 -25.43 -27.62
CA SER A 45 29.04 -24.24 -27.96
C SER A 45 27.57 -24.37 -27.58
N ILE A 46 26.90 -25.47 -27.93
CA ILE A 46 25.45 -25.64 -27.71
C ILE A 46 25.10 -25.60 -26.20
N PRO A 47 25.77 -26.37 -25.31
CA PRO A 47 25.47 -26.32 -23.89
C PRO A 47 25.83 -24.98 -23.27
N LEU A 48 26.91 -24.34 -23.71
CA LEU A 48 27.33 -23.04 -23.20
C LEU A 48 26.30 -21.95 -23.53
N ILE A 49 25.81 -21.91 -24.78
CA ILE A 49 24.72 -21.02 -25.19
C ILE A 49 23.47 -21.27 -24.35
N TYR A 50 23.08 -22.54 -24.16
CA TYR A 50 21.89 -22.89 -23.40
C TYR A 50 22.03 -22.56 -21.89
N LEU A 51 23.23 -22.71 -21.33
CA LEU A 51 23.56 -22.30 -19.97
C LEU A 51 23.40 -20.79 -19.81
N PHE A 52 24.01 -20.00 -20.69
CA PHE A 52 23.89 -18.54 -20.67
C PHE A 52 22.46 -18.07 -20.88
N TYR A 53 21.71 -18.70 -21.80
CA TYR A 53 20.29 -18.42 -21.99
C TYR A 53 19.49 -18.65 -20.70
N ASN A 54 19.66 -19.80 -20.05
CA ASN A 54 18.92 -20.14 -18.84
C ASN A 54 19.31 -19.26 -17.64
N LEU A 55 20.59 -18.90 -17.50
CA LEU A 55 21.05 -17.96 -16.49
C LEU A 55 20.42 -16.58 -16.71
N THR A 56 20.50 -16.07 -17.94
CA THR A 56 19.93 -14.77 -18.32
C THR A 56 18.41 -14.74 -18.13
N LYS A 57 17.72 -15.79 -18.57
CA LYS A 57 16.28 -15.97 -18.40
C LYS A 57 15.88 -15.99 -16.92
N LYS A 58 16.63 -16.70 -16.08
CA LYS A 58 16.38 -16.75 -14.62
C LYS A 58 16.58 -15.38 -13.96
N ILE A 59 17.64 -14.66 -14.33
CA ILE A 59 17.91 -13.31 -13.82
C ILE A 59 16.80 -12.34 -14.27
N SER A 60 16.43 -12.38 -15.54
CA SER A 60 15.37 -11.56 -16.12
C SER A 60 14.02 -11.82 -15.45
N HIS A 61 13.61 -13.08 -15.30
CA HIS A 61 12.37 -13.43 -14.59
C HIS A 61 12.40 -13.01 -13.12
N LYS A 62 13.54 -13.15 -12.44
CA LYS A 62 13.68 -12.68 -11.05
C LYS A 62 13.49 -11.17 -10.96
N LYS A 63 14.12 -10.41 -11.87
CA LYS A 63 13.97 -8.96 -11.94
C LYS A 63 12.52 -8.58 -12.22
N LEU A 64 11.92 -9.14 -13.27
CA LEU A 64 10.52 -8.89 -13.63
C LEU A 64 9.57 -9.20 -12.47
N ASN A 65 9.72 -10.36 -11.81
CA ASN A 65 8.89 -10.73 -10.68
C ASN A 65 9.01 -9.71 -9.53
N LYS A 66 10.23 -9.24 -9.24
CA LYS A 66 10.46 -8.20 -8.23
C LYS A 66 9.78 -6.89 -8.62
N GLU A 67 9.97 -6.40 -9.84
CA GLU A 67 9.37 -5.13 -10.29
C GLU A 67 7.83 -5.17 -10.25
N VAL A 68 7.22 -6.29 -10.65
CA VAL A 68 5.76 -6.44 -10.60
C VAL A 68 5.26 -6.53 -9.16
N PHE A 69 6.01 -7.20 -8.28
CA PHE A 69 5.72 -7.22 -6.85
C PHE A 69 5.82 -5.81 -6.23
N ASP A 70 6.92 -5.09 -6.48
CA ASP A 70 7.13 -3.74 -5.94
C ASP A 70 6.03 -2.78 -6.44
N TYR A 71 5.62 -2.89 -7.72
CA TYR A 71 4.48 -2.17 -8.27
C TYR A 71 3.16 -2.49 -7.55
N ALA A 72 2.89 -3.77 -7.29
CA ALA A 72 1.72 -4.19 -6.53
C ALA A 72 1.75 -3.66 -5.10
N LYS A 73 2.90 -3.77 -4.44
CA LYS A 73 3.12 -3.29 -3.07
C LYS A 73 2.88 -1.78 -2.97
N VAL A 74 3.42 -0.96 -3.88
CA VAL A 74 3.16 0.49 -3.93
C VAL A 74 1.66 0.79 -3.97
N LYS A 75 0.90 0.06 -4.81
CA LYS A 75 -0.55 0.25 -4.89
C LYS A 75 -1.25 -0.11 -3.58
N ILE A 76 -0.92 -1.27 -3.01
CA ILE A 76 -1.52 -1.75 -1.77
C ILE A 76 -1.20 -0.78 -0.63
N ASP A 77 0.08 -0.41 -0.47
CA ASP A 77 0.55 0.50 0.59
C ASP A 77 -0.08 1.89 0.47
N THR A 78 -0.25 2.41 -0.75
CA THR A 78 -0.95 3.68 -0.98
C THR A 78 -2.39 3.64 -0.47
N GLU A 79 -3.10 2.55 -0.72
CA GLU A 79 -4.46 2.39 -0.21
C GLU A 79 -4.50 2.14 1.30
N MET A 80 -3.52 1.41 1.87
CA MET A 80 -3.38 1.26 3.32
C MET A 80 -3.17 2.60 4.00
N LEU A 81 -2.27 3.44 3.46
CA LEU A 81 -2.03 4.78 3.98
C LEU A 81 -3.29 5.66 3.88
N SER A 82 -4.05 5.54 2.79
CA SER A 82 -5.33 6.24 2.64
C SER A 82 -6.35 5.82 3.71
N ILE A 83 -6.41 4.53 4.04
CA ILE A 83 -7.24 4.01 5.14
C ILE A 83 -6.73 4.49 6.50
N LEU A 84 -5.43 4.41 6.75
CA LEU A 84 -4.83 4.87 8.00
C LEU A 84 -5.10 6.35 8.24
N ASN A 85 -5.00 7.18 7.20
CA ASN A 85 -5.33 8.60 7.30
C ASN A 85 -6.78 8.81 7.77
N LYS A 86 -7.72 8.05 7.21
CA LYS A 86 -9.13 8.12 7.62
C LYS A 86 -9.35 7.61 9.04
N LEU A 87 -8.72 6.50 9.43
CA LEU A 87 -8.80 5.96 10.79
C LEU A 87 -8.19 6.91 11.83
N LEU A 88 -7.05 7.52 11.50
CA LEU A 88 -6.44 8.58 12.32
C LEU A 88 -7.40 9.74 12.53
N LYS A 89 -8.14 10.13 11.48
CA LYS A 89 -9.21 11.11 11.59
C LYS A 89 -10.47 10.58 12.26
N ILE A 90 -10.60 9.31 12.63
CA ILE A 90 -11.70 8.87 13.50
C ILE A 90 -11.25 8.90 14.96
N VAL A 91 -9.99 8.54 15.21
CA VAL A 91 -9.45 8.41 16.58
C VAL A 91 -8.93 9.74 17.12
N TYR A 92 -8.38 10.61 16.27
CA TYR A 92 -7.85 11.91 16.67
C TYR A 92 -8.68 13.05 16.06
N PRO A 93 -9.08 14.08 16.85
CA PRO A 93 -9.66 15.29 16.30
C PRO A 93 -8.63 16.02 15.42
N TYR A 94 -9.09 16.85 14.48
CA TYR A 94 -8.21 17.56 13.54
C TYR A 94 -7.03 18.32 14.19
N LYS A 95 -7.18 18.77 15.43
CA LYS A 95 -6.12 19.46 16.19
C LYS A 95 -4.92 18.56 16.49
N TYR A 96 -5.15 17.27 16.72
CA TYR A 96 -4.12 16.29 17.08
C TYR A 96 -3.83 15.29 15.95
N HIS A 97 -4.39 15.52 14.77
CA HIS A 97 -4.15 14.70 13.61
C HIS A 97 -2.71 14.88 13.10
N ASP A 98 -1.93 13.80 13.12
CA ASP A 98 -0.58 13.74 12.56
C ASP A 98 -0.46 12.59 11.56
N PHE A 99 -0.29 12.92 10.28
CA PHE A 99 -0.09 11.96 9.20
C PHE A 99 1.38 11.88 8.74
N SER A 100 2.32 12.27 9.61
CA SER A 100 3.75 12.00 9.42
C SER A 100 4.07 10.51 9.64
N PHE A 101 5.26 10.07 9.23
CA PHE A 101 5.74 8.71 9.53
C PHE A 101 5.72 8.40 11.03
N SER A 102 6.05 9.37 11.88
CA SER A 102 6.01 9.18 13.33
C SER A 102 4.58 9.04 13.83
N GLY A 103 3.66 9.89 13.36
CA GLY A 103 2.24 9.82 13.71
C GLY A 103 1.61 8.49 13.29
N ILE A 104 1.91 8.02 12.09
CA ILE A 104 1.46 6.71 11.58
C ILE A 104 2.01 5.58 12.46
N ASN A 105 3.31 5.55 12.74
CA ASN A 105 3.90 4.50 13.57
C ASN A 105 3.33 4.48 15.00
N ASN A 106 3.11 5.67 15.59
CA ASN A 106 2.49 5.80 16.90
C ASN A 106 1.06 5.24 16.87
N PHE A 107 0.29 5.56 15.84
CA PHE A 107 -1.08 5.05 15.67
C PHE A 107 -1.13 3.53 15.47
N LEU A 108 -0.25 2.98 14.63
CA LEU A 108 -0.14 1.54 14.41
C LEU A 108 0.28 0.75 15.65
N SER A 109 0.87 1.42 16.63
CA SER A 109 1.32 0.84 17.90
C SER A 109 0.27 0.90 19.01
N LEU A 110 -0.86 1.58 18.79
CA LEU A 110 -1.92 1.68 19.79
C LEU A 110 -2.58 0.33 20.05
N ASP A 111 -2.89 0.07 21.32
CA ASP A 111 -3.80 -1.00 21.69
C ASP A 111 -5.27 -0.56 21.62
N GLN A 112 -6.18 -1.54 21.74
CA GLN A 112 -7.63 -1.29 21.71
C GLN A 112 -8.07 -0.31 22.81
N LYS A 113 -7.52 -0.41 24.02
CA LYS A 113 -7.97 0.40 25.16
C LYS A 113 -7.56 1.85 25.00
N GLN A 114 -6.37 2.10 24.45
CA GLN A 114 -5.92 3.43 24.09
C GLN A 114 -6.83 4.04 23.02
N ILE A 115 -7.21 3.29 21.99
CA ILE A 115 -8.18 3.75 20.98
C ILE A 115 -9.52 4.08 21.63
N GLU A 116 -10.04 3.20 22.50
CA GLU A 116 -11.30 3.42 23.22
C GLU A 116 -11.27 4.70 24.07
N ASN A 117 -10.19 4.93 24.82
CA ASN A 117 -10.02 6.12 25.64
C ASN A 117 -10.06 7.40 24.77
N MET A 118 -9.34 7.41 23.64
CA MET A 118 -9.34 8.55 22.71
C MET A 118 -10.74 8.81 22.14
N LEU A 119 -11.47 7.75 21.78
CA LEU A 119 -12.85 7.87 21.27
C LEU A 119 -13.82 8.43 22.32
N SER A 120 -13.59 8.15 23.60
CA SER A 120 -14.43 8.63 24.72
C SER A 120 -14.12 10.08 25.13
N GLU A 121 -12.88 10.55 24.94
CA GLU A 121 -12.44 11.86 25.43
C GLU A 121 -12.81 13.00 24.48
N TYR A 122 -12.87 12.73 23.18
CA TYR A 122 -12.95 13.78 22.16
C TYR A 122 -14.30 13.89 21.46
N ASN A 123 -14.55 15.12 21.02
CA ASN A 123 -15.64 15.44 20.09
C ASN A 123 -15.09 15.60 18.67
N TYR A 124 -15.92 15.23 17.71
CA TYR A 124 -15.60 15.18 16.29
C TYR A 124 -16.54 16.05 15.48
N ILE A 125 -16.01 16.76 14.48
CA ILE A 125 -16.84 17.47 13.52
C ILE A 125 -17.55 16.44 12.62
N GLY A 126 -18.84 16.59 12.34
CA GLY A 126 -19.58 15.64 11.48
C GLY A 126 -18.91 15.39 10.12
N PHE A 127 -18.25 16.40 9.55
CA PHE A 127 -17.44 16.31 8.33
C PHE A 127 -16.32 15.28 8.44
N GLN A 128 -15.76 15.11 9.64
CA GLN A 128 -14.67 14.18 9.92
C GLN A 128 -15.17 12.73 9.90
N ILE A 129 -16.31 12.48 10.53
CA ILE A 129 -16.82 11.13 10.78
C ILE A 129 -17.77 10.62 9.68
N PHE A 130 -18.63 11.43 9.08
CA PHE A 130 -19.67 10.95 8.14
C PHE A 130 -19.22 10.76 6.69
N LYS A 131 -17.91 10.66 6.44
CA LYS A 131 -17.37 10.45 5.10
C LYS A 131 -17.68 9.06 4.56
N ARG A 132 -17.79 8.96 3.24
CA ARG A 132 -17.93 7.68 2.55
C ARG A 132 -16.65 6.83 2.59
N TRP A 133 -16.82 5.52 2.78
CA TRP A 133 -15.75 4.52 2.91
C TRP A 133 -15.64 3.56 1.72
N ASP A 134 -16.65 3.50 0.86
CA ASP A 134 -16.85 2.45 -0.15
C ASP A 134 -15.80 2.43 -1.27
N PHE A 135 -14.99 3.48 -1.41
CA PHE A 135 -13.94 3.56 -2.43
C PHE A 135 -12.70 2.72 -2.13
N SER A 136 -12.41 2.44 -0.86
CA SER A 136 -11.16 1.76 -0.46
C SER A 136 -11.24 0.24 -0.66
N GLU A 137 -12.44 -0.35 -0.59
CA GLU A 137 -12.62 -1.78 -0.82
C GLU A 137 -12.41 -2.16 -2.29
N ASN A 138 -13.03 -1.41 -3.20
CA ASN A 138 -13.00 -1.70 -4.64
C ASN A 138 -11.56 -1.77 -5.17
N LYS A 139 -10.68 -0.89 -4.69
CA LYS A 139 -9.28 -0.88 -5.11
C LYS A 139 -8.50 -2.12 -4.69
N PHE A 140 -8.82 -2.73 -3.54
CA PHE A 140 -8.21 -4.01 -3.19
C PHE A 140 -8.79 -5.16 -4.02
N ASN A 141 -10.08 -5.12 -4.33
CA ASN A 141 -10.68 -6.10 -5.24
C ASN A 141 -10.01 -6.00 -6.62
N ASP A 142 -9.80 -4.81 -7.18
CA ASP A 142 -9.10 -4.59 -8.46
C ASP A 142 -7.68 -5.18 -8.46
N ILE A 143 -6.99 -5.11 -7.32
CA ILE A 143 -5.65 -5.68 -7.16
C ILE A 143 -5.70 -7.22 -7.14
N LEU A 144 -6.67 -7.81 -6.44
CA LEU A 144 -6.84 -9.27 -6.34
C LEU A 144 -7.39 -9.89 -7.63
N GLU A 145 -8.20 -9.14 -8.39
CA GLU A 145 -8.74 -9.58 -9.67
C GLU A 145 -7.70 -9.53 -10.80
N ASN A 146 -6.58 -8.81 -10.61
CA ASN A 146 -5.53 -8.71 -11.60
C ASN A 146 -4.61 -9.96 -11.60
N PRO A 147 -4.66 -10.84 -12.61
CA PRO A 147 -3.88 -12.08 -12.60
C PRO A 147 -2.37 -11.84 -12.69
N TYR A 148 -1.94 -10.71 -13.26
CA TYR A 148 -0.51 -10.36 -13.35
C TYR A 148 0.07 -10.01 -12.00
N ILE A 149 -0.72 -9.38 -11.12
CA ILE A 149 -0.32 -9.05 -9.75
C ILE A 149 -0.47 -10.29 -8.86
N LEU A 150 -1.63 -10.95 -8.91
CA LEU A 150 -1.96 -12.06 -8.03
C LEU A 150 -0.93 -13.19 -8.12
N ASN A 151 -0.47 -13.53 -9.33
CA ASN A 151 0.55 -14.57 -9.56
C ASN A 151 1.95 -14.20 -9.04
N LYS A 152 2.15 -13.00 -8.48
CA LYS A 152 3.42 -12.51 -7.92
C LYS A 152 3.36 -12.30 -6.41
N LEU A 153 2.18 -12.43 -5.81
CA LEU A 153 2.00 -12.39 -4.38
C LEU A 153 2.14 -13.81 -3.79
N GLU A 154 2.65 -13.88 -2.57
CA GLU A 154 2.65 -15.10 -1.78
C GLU A 154 1.27 -15.33 -1.11
N ASP A 155 0.95 -16.57 -0.77
CA ASP A 155 -0.36 -16.92 -0.19
C ASP A 155 -0.69 -16.12 1.08
N ASN A 156 0.31 -15.91 1.95
CA ASN A 156 0.18 -15.10 3.17
C ASN A 156 -0.13 -13.62 2.89
N GLN A 157 0.43 -13.07 1.81
CA GLN A 157 0.19 -11.70 1.35
C GLN A 157 -1.24 -11.56 0.81
N ILE A 158 -1.69 -12.53 0.01
CA ILE A 158 -3.08 -12.58 -0.48
C ILE A 158 -4.07 -12.69 0.69
N ILE A 159 -3.80 -13.58 1.66
CA ILE A 159 -4.60 -13.73 2.86
C ILE A 159 -4.66 -12.42 3.66
N ALA A 160 -3.54 -11.70 3.80
CA ALA A 160 -3.50 -10.43 4.51
C ALA A 160 -4.41 -9.38 3.85
N ILE A 161 -4.36 -9.24 2.51
CA ILE A 161 -5.24 -8.31 1.77
C ILE A 161 -6.72 -8.68 1.99
N ILE A 162 -7.07 -9.96 1.89
CA ILE A 162 -8.45 -10.44 2.10
C ILE A 162 -8.91 -10.14 3.54
N GLN A 163 -8.04 -10.32 4.54
CA GLN A 163 -8.38 -10.02 5.93
C GLN A 163 -8.63 -8.51 6.14
N ILE A 164 -7.88 -7.65 5.44
CA ILE A 164 -8.09 -6.21 5.47
C ILE A 164 -9.46 -5.86 4.89
N ILE A 165 -9.79 -6.37 3.70
CA ILE A 165 -11.11 -6.20 3.07
C ILE A 165 -12.24 -6.60 4.04
N LYS A 166 -12.13 -7.78 4.67
CA LYS A 166 -13.12 -8.27 5.64
C LYS A 166 -13.25 -7.32 6.84
N SER A 167 -12.15 -6.86 7.40
CA SER A 167 -12.16 -5.94 8.54
C SER A 167 -12.76 -4.57 8.20
N LEU A 168 -12.50 -4.05 6.99
CA LEU A 168 -13.08 -2.81 6.50
C LEU A 168 -14.60 -2.92 6.34
N ARG A 169 -15.10 -4.03 5.76
CA ARG A 169 -16.54 -4.30 5.65
C ARG A 169 -17.20 -4.33 7.03
N SER A 170 -16.58 -4.98 8.00
CA SER A 170 -17.09 -5.01 9.38
C SER A 170 -17.14 -3.61 10.01
N LEU A 171 -16.11 -2.78 9.81
CA LEU A 171 -16.10 -1.40 10.28
C LEU A 171 -17.18 -0.54 9.58
N GLU A 172 -17.38 -0.72 8.27
CA GLU A 172 -18.38 0.03 7.50
C GLU A 172 -19.81 -0.31 7.94
N LEU A 173 -20.09 -1.58 8.28
CA LEU A 173 -21.39 -1.99 8.80
C LEU A 173 -21.75 -1.25 10.09
N LEU A 174 -20.78 -1.13 11.01
CA LEU A 174 -20.95 -0.33 12.22
C LEU A 174 -21.21 1.13 11.85
N HIS A 175 -20.42 1.69 10.93
CA HIS A 175 -20.53 3.09 10.53
C HIS A 175 -21.85 3.45 9.85
N LYS A 176 -22.53 2.49 9.22
CA LYS A 176 -23.87 2.68 8.63
C LYS A 176 -24.97 2.84 9.67
N GLU A 177 -24.74 2.37 10.89
CA GLU A 177 -25.64 2.68 12.00
C GLU A 177 -25.36 4.13 12.43
N GLU A 178 -26.20 5.08 11.98
CA GLU A 178 -26.21 6.48 12.43
C GLU A 178 -26.30 6.62 13.98
N SER A 179 -26.53 5.51 14.67
CA SER A 179 -26.62 5.37 16.11
C SER A 179 -25.28 5.41 16.86
N ILE A 180 -24.11 5.28 16.21
CA ILE A 180 -22.83 5.25 16.93
C ILE A 180 -22.52 6.58 17.62
N TYR A 181 -22.89 7.67 16.97
CA TYR A 181 -22.58 9.02 17.43
C TYR A 181 -23.80 9.67 18.08
N GLU A 182 -23.56 10.50 19.07
CA GLU A 182 -24.54 11.44 19.61
C GLU A 182 -24.18 12.86 19.19
N ASN A 183 -25.20 13.65 18.89
CA ASN A 183 -25.03 15.03 18.44
C ASN A 183 -25.03 15.95 19.66
N ASN A 184 -23.96 16.73 19.82
CA ASN A 184 -23.81 17.62 20.97
C ASN A 184 -24.52 18.97 20.77
N LEU A 185 -25.22 19.14 19.64
CA LEU A 185 -25.94 20.35 19.18
C LEU A 185 -25.05 21.59 18.97
N GLU A 186 -23.78 21.53 19.34
CA GLU A 186 -22.78 22.55 19.07
C GLU A 186 -22.32 22.51 17.61
N GLU A 187 -22.17 23.68 17.00
CA GLU A 187 -21.68 23.84 15.63
C GLU A 187 -20.35 24.62 15.61
N VAL A 188 -19.41 24.17 14.77
CA VAL A 188 -18.12 24.84 14.61
C VAL A 188 -18.25 26.10 13.74
N SER A 189 -18.20 27.26 14.37
CA SER A 189 -18.38 28.58 13.72
C SER A 189 -17.20 29.04 12.87
N ASN A 190 -15.99 28.51 13.09
CA ASN A 190 -14.78 28.89 12.36
C ASN A 190 -14.53 28.04 11.10
N HIS A 191 -15.50 27.23 10.69
CA HIS A 191 -15.40 26.39 9.50
C HIS A 191 -16.49 26.72 8.49
N LYS A 192 -16.19 26.46 7.22
CA LYS A 192 -17.14 26.57 6.11
C LYS A 192 -17.02 25.33 5.23
N ILE A 193 -18.14 24.90 4.67
CA ILE A 193 -18.16 23.83 3.67
C ILE A 193 -18.47 24.46 2.31
N ILE A 194 -17.75 24.03 1.29
CA ILE A 194 -18.03 24.38 -0.10
C ILE A 194 -18.09 23.10 -0.95
N SER A 195 -18.95 23.08 -1.96
CA SER A 195 -19.00 21.95 -2.88
C SER A 195 -17.88 22.02 -3.92
N GLY A 196 -17.45 20.86 -4.42
CA GLY A 196 -16.48 20.79 -5.51
C GLY A 196 -16.97 21.46 -6.80
N LYS A 197 -18.29 21.57 -6.99
CA LYS A 197 -18.91 22.29 -8.12
C LYS A 197 -18.84 23.80 -7.97
N GLU A 198 -18.97 24.32 -6.74
CA GLU A 198 -18.76 25.76 -6.47
C GLU A 198 -17.31 26.19 -6.72
N LEU A 199 -16.34 25.28 -6.54
CA LEU A 199 -14.93 25.53 -6.87
C LEU A 199 -14.64 25.41 -8.37
N ASN A 200 -15.27 24.45 -9.04
CA ASN A 200 -15.11 24.21 -10.46
C ASN A 200 -16.41 23.59 -11.01
N GLU A 201 -17.15 24.38 -11.80
CA GLU A 201 -18.43 23.96 -12.38
C GLU A 201 -18.30 22.73 -13.30
N ASN A 202 -17.11 22.51 -13.88
CA ASN A 202 -16.81 21.36 -14.73
C ASN A 202 -16.50 20.08 -13.95
N ASN A 203 -16.58 20.09 -12.62
CA ASN A 203 -16.35 18.91 -11.79
C ASN A 203 -17.54 17.94 -11.89
N THR A 204 -17.52 17.10 -12.93
CA THR A 204 -18.53 16.07 -13.21
C THR A 204 -18.18 14.72 -12.59
N GLU A 205 -16.91 14.45 -12.32
CA GLU A 205 -16.43 13.16 -11.79
C GLU A 205 -16.79 12.94 -10.31
N HIS A 206 -16.82 14.00 -9.51
CA HIS A 206 -17.05 13.91 -8.07
C HIS A 206 -18.08 14.93 -7.57
N PRO A 207 -19.36 14.80 -7.97
CA PRO A 207 -20.40 15.79 -7.66
C PRO A 207 -20.78 15.84 -6.17
N GLU A 208 -20.49 14.78 -5.41
CA GLU A 208 -20.73 14.70 -3.96
C GLU A 208 -19.54 15.15 -3.11
N ARG A 209 -18.46 15.61 -3.75
CA ARG A 209 -17.26 16.06 -3.05
C ARG A 209 -17.49 17.39 -2.39
N LEU A 210 -17.20 17.45 -1.10
CA LEU A 210 -17.21 18.66 -0.30
C LEU A 210 -15.80 18.94 0.23
N VAL A 211 -15.52 20.23 0.44
CA VAL A 211 -14.27 20.71 1.02
C VAL A 211 -14.58 21.45 2.31
N LEU A 212 -13.92 21.05 3.39
CA LEU A 212 -13.95 21.73 4.68
C LEU A 212 -12.83 22.77 4.73
N LEU A 213 -13.25 24.01 4.92
CA LEU A 213 -12.41 25.16 5.05
C LEU A 213 -12.36 25.61 6.51
N LYS A 214 -11.17 25.97 7.00
CA LYS A 214 -10.96 26.59 8.31
C LYS A 214 -10.56 28.05 8.10
N ASN A 215 -11.26 28.96 8.77
CA ASN A 215 -10.92 30.38 8.73
C ASN A 215 -9.60 30.63 9.47
N ILE A 216 -8.68 31.36 8.84
CA ILE A 216 -7.39 31.73 9.46
C ILE A 216 -7.38 33.21 9.88
N GLN A 217 -7.84 34.13 9.01
CA GLN A 217 -7.92 35.59 9.21
C GLN A 217 -8.48 36.28 7.95
N ASP A 218 -9.17 37.42 8.09
CA ASP A 218 -9.57 38.33 6.99
C ASP A 218 -10.19 37.64 5.76
N ASN A 219 -11.13 36.73 5.99
CA ASN A 219 -11.82 35.97 4.95
C ASN A 219 -10.89 35.04 4.12
N ASN A 220 -9.68 34.76 4.63
CA ASN A 220 -8.79 33.73 4.11
C ASN A 220 -9.05 32.39 4.78
N PHE A 221 -9.06 31.34 3.98
CA PHE A 221 -9.40 29.99 4.40
C PHE A 221 -8.26 29.01 4.09
N LEU A 222 -7.98 28.10 5.01
CA LEU A 222 -7.16 26.91 4.76
C LEU A 222 -8.06 25.74 4.41
N VAL A 223 -7.68 24.94 3.42
CA VAL A 223 -8.29 23.62 3.21
C VAL A 223 -7.88 22.73 4.38
N GLN A 224 -8.83 22.43 5.25
CA GLN A 224 -8.65 21.56 6.41
C GLN A 224 -8.82 20.10 6.00
N ASP A 225 -9.85 19.80 5.20
CA ASP A 225 -10.13 18.45 4.74
C ASP A 225 -11.06 18.43 3.51
N PHE A 226 -11.22 17.27 2.89
CA PHE A 226 -12.19 17.02 1.82
C PHE A 226 -12.70 15.59 1.86
N GLY A 227 -13.81 15.32 1.18
CA GLY A 227 -14.38 13.98 1.09
C GLY A 227 -15.72 13.96 0.38
N ASP A 228 -16.17 12.75 0.09
CA ASP A 228 -17.47 12.51 -0.54
C ASP A 228 -18.49 12.12 0.54
N PHE A 229 -19.69 12.72 0.48
CA PHE A 229 -20.72 12.59 1.50
C PHE A 229 -22.07 12.22 0.89
N LYS A 230 -22.83 11.35 1.56
CA LYS A 230 -24.21 11.08 1.18
C LYS A 230 -25.08 12.30 1.52
N ASN A 231 -26.01 12.66 0.64
CA ASN A 231 -26.84 13.88 0.76
C ASN A 231 -27.59 14.04 2.10
N LYS A 232 -27.94 12.95 2.79
CA LYS A 232 -28.69 12.99 4.06
C LYS A 232 -27.97 13.66 5.23
N ASN A 233 -26.64 13.82 5.16
CA ASN A 233 -25.84 14.26 6.31
C ASN A 233 -25.35 15.71 6.24
N LYS A 234 -25.69 16.47 5.20
CA LYS A 234 -25.12 17.81 4.95
C LYS A 234 -25.30 18.78 6.13
N ASP A 235 -26.49 18.80 6.74
CA ASP A 235 -26.82 19.69 7.86
C ASP A 235 -26.11 19.32 9.17
N ASN A 236 -25.46 18.16 9.22
CA ASN A 236 -24.73 17.67 10.37
C ASN A 236 -23.21 17.81 10.22
N LEU A 237 -22.70 18.21 9.05
CA LEU A 237 -21.27 18.18 8.78
C LEU A 237 -20.47 19.21 9.61
N LEU A 238 -21.07 20.31 10.06
CA LEU A 238 -20.41 21.28 10.95
C LEU A 238 -20.73 21.10 12.43
N LYS A 239 -21.58 20.12 12.77
CA LYS A 239 -21.94 19.85 14.17
C LYS A 239 -20.91 18.97 14.85
N LEU A 240 -20.82 19.07 16.17
CA LEU A 240 -19.97 18.23 17.00
C LEU A 240 -20.68 16.96 17.46
N PHE A 241 -19.93 15.88 17.51
CA PHE A 241 -20.40 14.55 17.89
C PHE A 241 -19.42 13.86 18.83
N SER A 242 -19.94 13.13 19.82
CA SER A 242 -19.20 12.14 20.61
C SER A 242 -19.62 10.73 20.22
N VAL A 243 -18.75 9.75 20.48
CA VAL A 243 -19.11 8.33 20.36
C VAL A 243 -19.92 7.94 21.59
N LYS A 244 -21.09 7.31 21.40
CA LYS A 244 -21.91 6.86 22.54
C LYS A 244 -21.20 5.78 23.34
N ASP A 245 -21.27 5.87 24.66
CA ASP A 245 -20.63 4.93 25.60
C ASP A 245 -20.91 3.47 25.25
N LYS A 246 -22.18 3.13 24.95
CA LYS A 246 -22.60 1.76 24.60
C LYS A 246 -21.92 1.18 23.35
N HIS A 247 -21.32 2.03 22.51
CA HIS A 247 -20.67 1.64 21.25
C HIS A 247 -19.14 1.76 21.31
N LEU A 248 -18.56 2.37 22.35
CA LEU A 248 -17.11 2.61 22.46
C LEU A 248 -16.28 1.33 22.32
N GLU A 249 -16.61 0.28 23.08
CA GLU A 249 -15.88 -0.98 23.04
C GLU A 249 -15.96 -1.64 21.65
N THR A 250 -17.16 -1.69 21.08
CA THR A 250 -17.37 -2.34 19.78
C THR A 250 -16.68 -1.58 18.65
N TYR A 251 -16.74 -0.25 18.69
CA TYR A 251 -16.15 0.60 17.66
C TYR A 251 -14.63 0.64 17.74
N SER A 252 -14.06 0.79 18.94
CA SER A 252 -12.62 0.71 19.16
C SER A 252 -12.04 -0.65 18.73
N LYS A 253 -12.73 -1.75 19.05
CA LYS A 253 -12.35 -3.10 18.61
C LYS A 253 -12.32 -3.23 17.09
N ALA A 254 -13.31 -2.67 16.39
CA ALA A 254 -13.34 -2.72 14.93
C ALA A 254 -12.18 -1.92 14.30
N ILE A 255 -11.87 -0.73 14.82
CA ILE A 255 -10.73 0.07 14.37
C ILE A 255 -9.42 -0.67 14.65
N PHE A 256 -9.24 -1.18 15.86
CA PHE A 256 -8.05 -1.95 16.25
C PHE A 256 -7.86 -3.20 15.38
N HIS A 257 -8.96 -3.85 14.99
CA HIS A 257 -8.90 -5.01 14.09
C HIS A 257 -8.35 -4.63 12.71
N VAL A 258 -8.82 -3.52 12.12
CA VAL A 258 -8.29 -3.01 10.85
C VAL A 258 -6.80 -2.68 10.98
N VAL A 259 -6.41 -1.96 12.03
CA VAL A 259 -4.99 -1.62 12.31
C VAL A 259 -4.13 -2.88 12.41
N THR A 260 -4.60 -3.89 13.13
CA THR A 260 -3.91 -5.19 13.26
C THR A 260 -3.74 -5.89 11.91
N LYS A 261 -4.75 -5.82 11.03
CA LYS A 261 -4.65 -6.41 9.68
C LYS A 261 -3.69 -5.65 8.78
N ILE A 262 -3.63 -4.33 8.89
CA ILE A 262 -2.63 -3.51 8.19
C ILE A 262 -1.22 -3.83 8.68
N ASN A 263 -1.00 -3.92 10.00
CA ASN A 263 0.29 -4.35 10.56
C ASN A 263 0.70 -5.74 10.04
N LYS A 264 -0.26 -6.67 9.90
CA LYS A 264 0.04 -7.99 9.34
C LYS A 264 0.49 -7.90 7.88
N TRP A 265 -0.11 -7.04 7.07
CA TRP A 265 0.35 -6.78 5.70
C TRP A 265 1.78 -6.24 5.67
N VAL A 266 2.09 -5.24 6.50
CA VAL A 266 3.44 -4.67 6.60
C VAL A 266 4.47 -5.74 6.94
N GLU A 267 4.16 -6.63 7.89
CA GLU A 267 5.02 -7.75 8.30
C GLU A 267 5.35 -8.69 7.12
N VAL A 268 4.33 -9.11 6.35
CA VAL A 268 4.50 -10.10 5.27
C VAL A 268 4.98 -9.51 3.94
N SER A 269 5.07 -8.18 3.83
CA SER A 269 5.46 -7.46 2.60
C SER A 269 6.80 -6.72 2.71
N GLY A 270 7.53 -6.91 3.82
CA GLY A 270 8.91 -6.42 3.98
C GLY A 270 9.14 -5.44 5.13
N ASN A 271 8.22 -5.33 6.09
CA ASN A 271 8.31 -4.48 7.29
C ASN A 271 8.40 -2.97 7.04
N GLU A 272 7.96 -2.51 5.87
CA GLU A 272 7.98 -1.09 5.51
C GLU A 272 6.85 -0.77 4.52
N PHE A 273 6.35 0.46 4.56
CA PHE A 273 5.52 1.01 3.49
C PHE A 273 6.39 1.55 2.36
N ILE A 274 6.05 1.24 1.12
CA ILE A 274 6.61 1.89 -0.06
C ILE A 274 5.66 3.00 -0.51
N ILE A 275 6.20 4.21 -0.62
CA ILE A 275 5.45 5.40 -1.00
C ILE A 275 5.89 5.88 -2.38
N ASP A 276 4.94 6.10 -3.27
CA ASP A 276 5.20 6.85 -4.49
C ASP A 276 5.35 8.35 -4.17
N SER A 277 6.58 8.86 -4.27
CA SER A 277 6.90 10.28 -4.08
C SER A 277 6.08 11.23 -4.97
N LYS A 278 5.49 10.76 -6.08
CA LYS A 278 4.58 11.59 -6.89
C LYS A 278 3.26 11.92 -6.18
N MET A 279 2.87 11.10 -5.20
CA MET A 279 1.64 11.28 -4.42
C MET A 279 1.84 12.24 -3.23
N PHE A 280 3.09 12.57 -2.87
CA PHE A 280 3.41 13.39 -1.71
C PHE A 280 4.40 14.50 -2.07
N LYS A 281 4.02 15.76 -1.81
CA LYS A 281 4.99 16.87 -1.86
C LYS A 281 5.94 16.73 -0.67
N ILE A 282 7.14 16.21 -0.93
CA ILE A 282 8.22 16.23 0.07
C ILE A 282 8.68 17.68 0.19
N ASN A 283 8.35 18.32 1.31
CA ASN A 283 8.97 19.59 1.67
C ASN A 283 10.44 19.32 1.98
N SER A 284 11.30 19.55 1.00
CA SER A 284 12.74 19.64 1.24
C SER A 284 13.01 20.98 1.93
N GLU A 285 12.81 21.03 3.24
CA GLU A 285 13.46 22.07 4.02
C GLU A 285 14.97 21.90 3.80
N LYS A 286 15.56 22.80 3.02
CA LYS A 286 17.02 22.96 2.98
C LYS A 286 17.48 23.06 4.43
N PRO A 287 18.53 22.33 4.85
CA PRO A 287 19.01 22.42 6.21
C PRO A 287 19.33 23.89 6.47
N LYS A 288 18.59 24.53 7.39
CA LYS A 288 18.98 25.83 7.93
C LYS A 288 20.40 25.65 8.41
N LYS A 289 21.34 26.35 7.75
CA LYS A 289 22.73 26.45 8.22
C LYS A 289 22.65 26.71 9.71
N LYS A 290 23.17 25.78 10.52
CA LYS A 290 23.45 26.04 11.93
C LYS A 290 24.40 27.25 11.95
N SER A 291 23.86 28.43 12.20
CA SER A 291 24.67 29.52 12.71
C SER A 291 24.98 29.14 14.15
N HIS A 292 26.21 28.68 14.37
CA HIS A 292 26.80 28.69 15.69
C HIS A 292 26.65 30.09 16.26
N ILE A 293 25.91 30.21 17.35
CA ILE A 293 26.14 31.26 18.35
C ILE A 293 26.04 30.56 19.70
N VAL A 294 27.10 30.77 20.49
CA VAL A 294 27.37 30.28 21.85
C VAL A 294 26.18 30.52 22.77
#